data_AF-R6D2Q8-F1
#
_entry.id   AF-R6D2Q8-F1
#
_cell.length_a   1.000
_cell.length_b   1.000
_cell.length_c   1.000
_cell.angle_alpha   90.00
_cell.angle_beta   90.00
_cell.angle_gamma   90.00
#
_symmetry.space_group_name_H-M   'P 1'
#
loop_
_entity.id
_entity.type
_entity.pdbx_description
1 polymer ?
#
loop_
_entity_poly.entity_id
_entity_poly.type
_entity_poly.pdbx_seq_one_letter_code
_entity_poly.pdbx_strand_id
1 'polypeptide(L)'
;MTFKECLTNKLKISLEAPEWSSAMKQAMVCYNDLENLECLDGFKCEVTQSGIAGSSMMSKRECAVICTTKGIFFLCPAIGNLPYACLIKPRDIRVVSSEKSLLKATVNIKTNDYVMKITVPRKEGSPLEKTIDKVYQISLR
;
A
#
# COMPACT_ATOMS: atom_id res chain seq x y z
N MET A 1 14.89 7.04 -4.61
CA MET A 1 13.93 6.65 -5.67
C MET A 1 12.64 7.39 -5.39
N THR A 2 12.01 7.98 -6.41
CA THR A 2 10.73 8.67 -6.25
C THR A 2 9.55 7.68 -6.30
N PHE A 3 8.36 8.13 -5.93
CA PHE A 3 7.12 7.36 -6.02
C PHE A 3 6.88 6.85 -7.44
N LYS A 4 7.04 7.74 -8.44
CA LYS A 4 6.87 7.39 -9.85
C LYS A 4 7.89 6.34 -10.31
N GLU A 5 9.16 6.53 -9.96
CA GLU A 5 10.22 5.55 -10.27
C GLU A 5 9.95 4.20 -9.60
N CYS A 6 9.39 4.20 -8.39
CA CYS A 6 9.02 2.95 -7.71
C CYS A 6 7.94 2.20 -8.49
N LEU A 7 6.92 2.90 -8.97
CA LEU A 7 5.85 2.33 -9.79
C LEU A 7 6.38 1.79 -11.12
N THR A 8 7.08 2.62 -11.89
CA THR A 8 7.47 2.27 -13.27
C THR A 8 8.70 1.36 -13.31
N ASN A 9 9.73 1.64 -12.51
CA ASN A 9 11.02 0.98 -12.64
C ASN A 9 11.13 -0.26 -11.77
N LYS A 10 10.68 -0.19 -10.51
CA LYS A 10 10.71 -1.33 -9.58
C LYS A 10 9.52 -2.26 -9.81
N LEU A 11 8.30 -1.73 -9.73
CA LEU A 11 7.09 -2.54 -9.83
C LEU A 11 6.73 -2.91 -11.26
N LYS A 12 7.33 -2.28 -12.28
CA LYS A 12 7.01 -2.50 -13.69
C LYS A 12 5.51 -2.30 -13.97
N ILE A 13 4.94 -1.23 -13.42
CA ILE A 13 3.56 -0.81 -13.68
C ILE A 13 3.59 0.22 -14.80
N SER A 14 2.80 -0.02 -15.86
CA SER A 14 2.62 0.96 -16.92
C SER A 14 1.56 1.98 -16.52
N LEU A 15 1.93 3.25 -16.41
CA LEU A 15 0.98 4.35 -16.14
C LEU A 15 0.19 4.76 -17.39
N GLU A 16 0.51 4.19 -18.55
CA GLU A 16 -0.28 4.31 -19.78
C GLU A 16 -1.46 3.33 -19.79
N ALA A 17 -1.38 2.24 -19.01
CA ALA A 17 -2.48 1.30 -18.86
C ALA A 17 -3.69 2.00 -18.20
N PRO A 18 -4.89 1.96 -18.80
CA PRO A 18 -6.04 2.76 -18.34
C PRO A 18 -6.39 2.57 -16.87
N GLU A 19 -6.31 1.32 -16.39
CA GLU A 19 -6.67 0.94 -15.02
C GLU A 19 -5.72 1.54 -13.96
N TRP A 20 -4.44 1.66 -14.29
CA TRP A 20 -3.42 2.26 -13.42
C TRP A 20 -3.37 3.78 -13.57
N SER A 21 -3.58 4.30 -14.78
CA SER A 21 -3.71 5.73 -15.05
C SER A 21 -4.87 6.33 -14.25
N SER A 22 -6.01 5.64 -14.20
CA SER A 22 -7.19 6.06 -13.44
C SER A 22 -6.93 6.08 -11.92
N ALA A 23 -6.30 5.03 -11.39
CA ALA A 23 -5.90 4.99 -9.97
C ALA A 23 -4.90 6.11 -9.62
N MET A 24 -3.91 6.36 -10.49
CA MET A 24 -2.93 7.42 -10.28
C MET A 24 -3.58 8.80 -10.31
N LYS A 25 -4.50 9.06 -11.25
CA LYS A 25 -5.28 10.31 -11.28
C LYS A 25 -6.07 10.52 -10.00
N GLN A 26 -6.74 9.48 -9.49
CA GLN A 26 -7.45 9.55 -8.21
C GLN A 26 -6.50 9.88 -7.06
N ALA A 27 -5.34 9.23 -7.01
CA ALA A 27 -4.33 9.51 -6.00
C ALA A 27 -3.83 10.97 -6.08
N MET A 28 -3.57 11.49 -7.28
CA MET A 28 -3.11 12.87 -7.49
C MET A 28 -4.19 13.92 -7.15
N VAL A 29 -5.48 13.59 -7.30
CA VAL A 29 -6.58 14.47 -6.84
C VAL A 29 -6.63 14.54 -5.31
N CYS A 30 -6.35 13.43 -4.63
CA CYS A 30 -6.40 13.37 -3.17
C CYS A 30 -5.11 13.83 -2.48
N TYR A 31 -3.97 13.78 -3.19
CA TYR A 31 -2.64 14.04 -2.62
C TYR A 31 -1.75 14.80 -3.60
N ASN A 32 -1.33 16.00 -3.20
CA ASN A 32 -0.43 16.85 -3.99
C ASN A 32 0.99 16.25 -4.07
N ASP A 33 1.66 16.49 -5.19
CA ASP A 33 3.09 16.20 -5.44
C ASP A 33 3.52 14.74 -5.22
N LEU A 34 2.60 13.81 -5.44
CA LEU A 34 2.82 12.38 -5.26
C LEU A 34 3.99 11.84 -6.08
N GLU A 35 4.17 12.28 -7.33
CA GLU A 35 5.17 11.72 -8.25
C GLU A 35 6.62 11.84 -7.75
N ASN A 36 6.93 12.97 -7.12
CA ASN A 36 8.29 13.31 -6.65
C ASN A 36 8.55 12.88 -5.21
N LEU A 37 7.54 12.31 -4.54
CA LEU A 37 7.65 11.91 -3.16
C LEU A 37 8.72 10.82 -2.99
N GLU A 38 9.55 10.96 -1.96
CA GLU A 38 10.58 9.99 -1.65
C GLU A 38 9.96 8.62 -1.29
N CYS A 39 10.31 7.61 -2.08
CA CYS A 39 9.89 6.24 -1.89
C CYS A 39 10.99 5.45 -1.15
N LEU A 40 10.58 4.82 -0.04
CA LEU A 40 11.41 3.89 0.72
C LEU A 40 11.45 2.51 0.05
N ASP A 41 10.27 1.98 -0.30
CA ASP A 41 10.13 0.75 -1.08
C ASP A 41 8.70 0.56 -1.62
N GLY A 42 8.50 -0.39 -2.54
CA GLY A 42 7.18 -0.74 -3.06
C GLY A 42 7.01 -2.23 -3.39
N PHE A 43 5.75 -2.69 -3.35
CA PHE A 43 5.37 -4.10 -3.47
C PHE A 43 4.12 -4.27 -4.34
N LYS A 44 4.12 -5.29 -5.21
CA LYS A 44 2.90 -5.79 -5.87
C LYS A 44 2.26 -6.83 -4.97
N CYS A 45 1.00 -6.64 -4.62
CA CYS A 45 0.36 -7.42 -3.57
C CYS A 45 -1.15 -7.55 -3.77
N GLU A 46 -1.77 -8.43 -2.97
CA GLU A 46 -3.22 -8.47 -2.78
C GLU A 46 -3.57 -7.76 -1.48
N VAL A 47 -4.56 -6.87 -1.50
CA VAL A 47 -4.99 -6.10 -0.32
C VAL A 47 -6.47 -6.35 -0.01
N THR A 48 -6.77 -6.49 1.27
CA THR A 48 -8.15 -6.40 1.80
C THR A 48 -8.24 -5.32 2.87
N GLN A 49 -9.41 -4.71 3.00
CA GLN A 49 -9.72 -3.76 4.08
C GLN A 49 -10.96 -4.21 4.85
N SER A 50 -10.85 -4.27 6.16
CA SER A 50 -11.97 -4.55 7.05
C SER A 50 -12.05 -3.50 8.15
N GLY A 51 -13.25 -3.12 8.58
CA GLY A 51 -13.44 -2.35 9.80
C GLY A 51 -12.94 -3.13 11.02
N ILE A 52 -12.70 -2.44 12.14
CA ILE A 52 -12.19 -3.09 13.37
C ILE A 52 -13.12 -4.20 13.88
N ALA A 53 -14.44 -4.03 13.73
CA ALA A 53 -15.44 -5.05 14.10
C ALA A 53 -15.51 -6.23 13.11
N GLY A 54 -14.62 -6.29 12.12
CA GLY A 54 -14.56 -7.35 11.12
C GLY A 54 -15.50 -7.17 9.93
N SER A 55 -16.25 -6.05 9.86
CA SER A 55 -17.06 -5.73 8.69
C SER A 55 -16.18 -5.54 7.45
N SER A 56 -16.49 -6.21 6.35
CA SER A 56 -15.75 -6.06 5.10
C SER A 56 -15.98 -4.67 4.52
N MET A 57 -14.93 -3.89 4.31
CA MET A 57 -14.99 -2.56 3.66
C MET A 57 -14.51 -2.64 2.21
N MET A 58 -13.48 -3.45 1.95
CA MET A 58 -12.97 -3.72 0.62
C MET A 58 -12.63 -5.20 0.49
N SER A 59 -13.22 -5.86 -0.52
CA SER A 59 -12.86 -7.22 -0.93
C SER A 59 -11.41 -7.27 -1.43
N LYS A 60 -10.88 -8.49 -1.60
CA LYS A 60 -9.50 -8.68 -2.04
C LYS A 60 -9.29 -8.07 -3.43
N ARG A 61 -8.27 -7.22 -3.57
CA ARG A 61 -7.87 -6.58 -4.83
C ARG A 61 -6.37 -6.65 -5.05
N GLU A 62 -5.94 -6.72 -6.30
CA GLU A 62 -4.56 -6.43 -6.66
C GLU A 62 -4.25 -4.97 -6.31
N CYS A 63 -3.06 -4.70 -5.80
CA CYS A 63 -2.66 -3.37 -5.39
C CYS A 63 -1.15 -3.19 -5.46
N ALA A 64 -0.72 -1.98 -5.78
CA ALA A 64 0.64 -1.52 -5.53
C ALA A 64 0.68 -0.82 -4.16
N VAL A 65 1.46 -1.37 -3.23
CA VAL A 65 1.73 -0.75 -1.94
C VAL A 65 3.07 -0.03 -2.02
N ILE A 66 3.08 1.27 -1.73
CA ILE A 66 4.26 2.12 -1.84
C ILE A 66 4.49 2.80 -0.49
N CYS A 67 5.62 2.49 0.13
CA CYS A 67 6.01 3.05 1.41
C CYS A 67 6.87 4.29 1.17
N THR A 68 6.48 5.41 1.78
CA THR A 68 7.11 6.72 1.58
C THR A 68 7.38 7.38 2.93
N THR A 69 8.11 8.50 2.93
CA THR A 69 8.30 9.31 4.14
C THR A 69 7.01 9.95 4.67
N LYS A 70 5.96 10.03 3.85
CA LYS A 70 4.64 10.59 4.24
C LYS A 70 3.62 9.53 4.67
N GLY A 71 3.95 8.24 4.54
CA GLY A 71 3.05 7.14 4.87
C GLY A 71 3.07 6.01 3.84
N ILE A 72 2.08 5.14 3.95
CA ILE A 72 1.91 3.96 3.12
C ILE A 72 0.76 4.21 2.15
N PHE A 73 1.09 4.29 0.86
CA PHE A 73 0.13 4.44 -0.21
C PHE A 73 -0.32 3.07 -0.73
N PHE A 74 -1.62 2.97 -0.98
CA PHE A 74 -2.29 1.84 -1.59
C PHE A 74 -2.86 2.35 -2.90
N LEU A 75 -2.40 1.79 -4.02
CA LEU A 75 -2.87 2.12 -5.35
C LEU A 75 -3.41 0.86 -6.01
N CYS A 76 -4.72 0.71 -6.05
CA CYS A 76 -5.36 -0.48 -6.60
C CYS A 76 -6.05 -0.12 -7.94
N PRO A 77 -5.74 -0.84 -9.04
CA PRO A 77 -6.24 -0.51 -10.36
C PRO A 77 -7.74 -0.76 -10.49
N ALA A 78 -8.36 -0.08 -11.45
CA ALA A 78 -9.77 -0.22 -11.76
C ALA A 78 -10.06 -1.48 -12.61
N ILE A 79 -9.99 -2.68 -12.02
CA ILE A 79 -10.35 -3.94 -12.70
C ILE A 79 -11.74 -4.38 -12.22
N GLY A 80 -12.75 -4.14 -13.06
CA GLY A 80 -14.17 -4.47 -12.78
C GLY A 80 -14.81 -3.69 -11.63
N ASN A 81 -14.06 -2.78 -10.99
CA ASN A 81 -14.49 -1.91 -9.91
C ASN A 81 -13.91 -0.50 -10.10
N LEU A 82 -14.42 0.48 -9.35
CA LEU A 82 -13.80 1.81 -9.27
C LEU A 82 -12.35 1.71 -8.76
N PRO A 83 -11.45 2.57 -9.25
CA PRO A 83 -10.09 2.67 -8.73
C PRO A 83 -10.13 2.99 -7.24
N TYR A 84 -9.12 2.51 -6.52
CA TYR A 84 -8.99 2.79 -5.10
C TYR A 84 -7.57 3.29 -4.80
N ALA A 85 -7.50 4.48 -4.22
CA ALA A 85 -6.27 5.08 -3.72
C ALA A 85 -6.45 5.47 -2.25
N CYS A 86 -5.50 5.11 -1.40
CA CYS A 86 -5.52 5.46 0.02
C CYS A 86 -4.11 5.71 0.55
N LEU A 87 -3.99 6.66 1.46
CA LEU A 87 -2.78 6.91 2.26
C LEU A 87 -3.07 6.61 3.72
N ILE A 88 -2.28 5.71 4.31
CA ILE A 88 -2.17 5.59 5.76
C ILE A 88 -1.00 6.45 6.21
N LYS A 89 -1.27 7.53 6.94
CA LYS A 89 -0.21 8.39 7.48
C LYS A 89 0.52 7.67 8.62
N PRO A 90 1.81 7.95 8.85
CA PRO A 90 2.59 7.28 9.89
C PRO A 90 1.91 7.30 11.27
N ARG A 91 1.36 8.45 11.67
CA ARG A 91 0.68 8.67 12.96
C ARG A 91 -0.59 7.84 13.18
N ASP A 92 -1.17 7.33 12.10
CA ASP A 92 -2.42 6.55 12.11
C ASP A 92 -2.15 5.05 12.24
N ILE A 93 -0.88 4.62 12.11
CA ILE A 93 -0.45 3.22 12.29
C ILE A 93 -0.41 2.89 13.78
N ARG A 94 -1.10 1.82 14.19
CA ARG A 94 -1.16 1.38 15.60
C ARG A 94 -0.48 0.05 15.84
N VAL A 95 -0.75 -0.93 14.97
CA VAL A 95 -0.19 -2.27 15.09
C VAL A 95 0.23 -2.74 13.72
N VAL A 96 1.43 -3.30 13.65
CA VAL A 96 1.94 -4.04 12.51
C VAL A 96 2.16 -5.47 12.97
N SER A 97 1.48 -6.42 12.34
CA SER A 97 1.68 -7.85 12.61
C SER A 97 1.88 -8.59 11.30
N SER A 98 2.64 -9.69 11.33
CA SER A 98 2.88 -10.50 10.15
C SER A 98 2.58 -11.97 10.40
N GLU A 99 1.99 -12.62 9.40
CA GLU A 99 1.72 -14.05 9.37
C GLU A 99 2.40 -14.62 8.12
N LYS A 100 3.00 -15.81 8.26
CA LYS A 100 3.70 -16.47 7.16
C LYS A 100 3.13 -17.86 6.95
N SER A 101 2.72 -18.12 5.72
CA SER A 101 2.34 -19.44 5.22
C SER A 101 3.42 -19.97 4.28
N LEU A 102 3.25 -21.20 3.76
CA LEU A 102 4.22 -21.86 2.88
C LEU A 102 4.63 -21.00 1.67
N LEU A 103 3.67 -20.34 1.01
CA LEU A 103 3.92 -19.57 -0.22
C LEU A 103 3.71 -18.06 -0.08
N LYS A 104 2.92 -17.63 0.90
CA LYS A 104 2.51 -16.23 1.06
C LYS A 104 2.85 -15.71 2.44
N ALA A 105 3.14 -14.42 2.53
CA ALA A 105 3.21 -13.68 3.78
C ALA A 105 2.12 -12.61 3.77
N THR A 106 1.48 -12.40 4.92
CA THR A 106 0.48 -11.37 5.12
C THR A 106 0.96 -10.42 6.20
N VAL A 107 1.02 -9.13 5.89
CA VAL A 107 1.31 -8.05 6.86
C VAL A 107 0.02 -7.29 7.10
N ASN A 108 -0.40 -7.19 8.36
CA ASN A 108 -1.58 -6.46 8.78
C ASN A 108 -1.15 -5.10 9.36
N ILE A 109 -1.77 -4.03 8.87
CA ILE A 109 -1.65 -2.68 9.43
C ILE A 109 -3.00 -2.32 10.05
N LYS A 110 -3.02 -2.10 11.36
CA LYS A 110 -4.20 -1.63 12.08
C LYS A 110 -4.13 -0.12 12.29
N THR A 111 -5.22 0.57 11.94
CA THR A 111 -5.48 1.96 12.30
C THR A 111 -6.55 2.04 13.41
N ASN A 112 -7.01 3.24 13.75
CA ASN A 112 -8.13 3.44 14.66
C ASN A 112 -9.48 3.02 14.08
N ASP A 113 -9.59 2.87 12.76
CA ASP A 113 -10.88 2.68 12.07
C ASP A 113 -10.95 1.36 11.30
N TYR A 114 -9.82 0.87 10.81
CA TYR A 114 -9.77 -0.31 9.96
C TYR A 114 -8.46 -1.09 10.09
N VAL A 115 -8.47 -2.29 9.52
CA VAL A 115 -7.32 -3.15 9.32
C VAL A 115 -7.11 -3.32 7.83
N MET A 116 -5.89 -3.01 7.38
CA MET A 116 -5.43 -3.26 6.02
C MET A 116 -4.57 -4.52 6.03
N LYS A 117 -4.96 -5.55 5.26
CA LYS A 117 -4.17 -6.78 5.13
C LYS A 117 -3.47 -6.80 3.78
N ILE A 118 -2.15 -6.89 3.79
CA ILE A 118 -1.30 -6.90 2.60
C ILE A 118 -0.71 -8.29 2.43
N THR A 119 -1.06 -8.97 1.35
CA THR A 119 -0.57 -10.32 1.05
C THR A 119 0.43 -10.26 -0.10
N VAL A 120 1.64 -10.74 0.15
CA VAL A 120 2.78 -10.77 -0.78
C VAL A 120 3.36 -12.18 -0.89
N PRO A 121 4.18 -12.48 -1.91
CA PRO A 121 5.00 -13.68 -1.92
C PRO A 121 5.84 -13.80 -0.64
N ARG A 122 6.03 -15.01 -0.10
CA ARG A 122 6.73 -15.25 1.18
C ARG A 122 8.08 -14.52 1.28
N LYS A 123 8.84 -14.47 0.18
CA LYS A 123 10.16 -13.81 0.11
C LYS A 123 10.10 -12.29 0.34
N GLU A 124 8.95 -11.67 0.07
CA GLU A 124 8.73 -10.22 0.21
C GLU A 124 8.11 -9.84 1.56
N GLY A 125 7.66 -10.82 2.35
CA GLY A 125 7.06 -10.56 3.67
C GLY A 125 7.98 -9.82 4.63
N SER A 126 9.22 -10.31 4.82
CA SER A 126 10.18 -9.65 5.72
C SER A 126 10.64 -8.27 5.19
N PRO A 127 10.94 -8.08 3.89
CA PRO A 127 11.18 -6.75 3.33
C PRO A 127 10.02 -5.77 3.55
N LEU A 128 8.78 -6.19 3.26
CA LEU A 128 7.59 -5.37 3.46
C LEU A 128 7.43 -4.92 4.92
N GLU A 129 7.52 -5.87 5.85
CA GLU A 129 7.41 -5.60 7.29
C GLU A 129 8.47 -4.59 7.76
N LYS A 130 9.73 -4.77 7.37
CA LYS A 130 10.83 -3.83 7.70
C LYS A 130 10.58 -2.43 7.13
N THR A 131 10.07 -2.33 5.91
CA THR A 131 9.80 -1.03 5.30
C THR A 131 8.61 -0.33 5.98
N ILE A 132 7.55 -1.06 6.31
CA ILE A 132 6.41 -0.53 7.07
C ILE A 132 6.86 -0.05 8.45
N ASP A 133 7.71 -0.81 9.15
CA ASP A 133 8.24 -0.40 10.45
C ASP A 133 9.05 0.90 10.32
N LYS A 134 9.90 1.05 9.29
CA LYS A 134 10.58 2.33 9.03
C LYS A 134 9.61 3.50 8.88
N VAL A 135 8.48 3.30 8.17
CA VAL A 135 7.44 4.34 8.06
C VAL A 135 6.81 4.63 9.42
N TYR A 136 6.50 3.60 10.21
CA TYR A 136 5.94 3.75 11.55
C TYR A 136 6.88 4.54 12.48
N GLN A 137 8.19 4.27 12.45
CA GLN A 137 9.18 4.99 13.25
C GLN A 137 9.27 6.49 12.92
N ILE A 138 8.85 6.92 11.71
CA ILE A 138 8.76 8.35 11.37
C ILE A 138 7.69 9.05 12.23
N SER A 139 6.62 8.34 12.62
CA SER A 139 5.54 8.91 13.44
C SER A 139 5.93 9.20 14.88
N LEU A 140 7.01 8.58 15.36
CA LEU A 140 7.48 8.69 16.73
C LEU A 140 8.51 9.83 16.90
N ARG A 141 8.88 10.50 15.81
CA ARG A 141 9.78 11.65 15.78
C ARG A 141 9.00 12.95 15.68
#